data_AF-A0A8H4QXX3-F1
#
_entry.id   AF-A0A8H4QXX3-F1
#
_cell.length_a   1.000
_cell.length_b   1.000
_cell.length_c   1.000
_cell.angle_alpha   90.00
_cell.angle_beta   90.00
_cell.angle_gamma   90.00
#
_symmetry.space_group_name_H-M   'P 1'
#
loop_
_entity.id
_entity.type
_entity.pdbx_description
1 polymer ?
#
loop_
_entity_poly.entity_id
_entity_poly.type
_entity_poly.pdbx_seq_one_letter_code
_entity_poly.pdbx_strand_id
1 'polypeptide(L)'
;MFFLPNPVGRFQVGVTTFTTPVRPAKVIGSAKFRKDNKAALCLQEVAFTAYYPADVDSKSKKGAPWFIRPVKAYMQGFAAFLGIPSWILWPIVYLFGAFLKMPAYPGAPLLNPANCPKDDKEPISRWPLVIFSHGLGGSRTAYSQFCSNLAASGKVVLAIEHRDGTGVMTMPRSWDGENKVQTKSVFYYREGDICLHDSDVAATGHPLPLRGQQLAFRHHEVHITYTTLCRLVRKDPSLEIDTQDCKSYDFASWTARNSVGEEIIRHNERVALAGHSFGGCTILSLLSTPPLEGYRRIPLDKTIILDPWLDPLPSPGPFPVRHDIKTEERASSETEVASEMDAALPGNDLNPKSEGGSHPEMLVINSEAFTLWKDHYARLKEVIAGWHPQGGRIMTIVGSDHISFSDFPVLPTFFQKSTARPIAEIINKLSSSFLTNRLEETLSTLPTTNMDVITVGKKKDKYGSPKRKLAGNPGDIITEPLCRRRGRIFHAPQSVMMIHIIHFDKKYVHKFIKYVSIAPSFSSVCLVADSSPAFEFKGRSSTMPLFDITASRMIATLSKPS
;
A
#
# COMPACT_ATOMS: atom_id res chain seq x y z
N MET A 1 -10.27 24.76 -12.37
CA MET A 1 -10.08 23.30 -12.44
C MET A 1 -9.61 22.82 -11.07
N PHE A 2 -10.18 21.74 -10.53
CA PHE A 2 -10.02 21.35 -9.13
C PHE A 2 -8.87 20.35 -8.98
N PHE A 3 -7.74 20.82 -8.46
CA PHE A 3 -6.52 20.01 -8.33
C PHE A 3 -6.18 19.73 -6.88
N LEU A 4 -5.55 18.57 -6.63
CA LEU A 4 -4.73 18.37 -5.44
C LEU A 4 -3.55 19.37 -5.42
N PRO A 5 -2.90 19.59 -4.26
CA PRO A 5 -1.72 20.46 -4.19
C PRO A 5 -0.64 20.06 -5.20
N ASN A 6 0.00 21.06 -5.81
CA ASN A 6 1.09 20.80 -6.75
C ASN A 6 2.24 20.04 -6.06
N PRO A 7 2.91 19.11 -6.76
CA PRO A 7 4.08 18.44 -6.20
C PRO A 7 5.19 19.47 -5.96
N VAL A 8 5.90 19.33 -4.85
CA VAL A 8 7.05 20.17 -4.51
C VAL A 8 8.31 19.50 -5.04
N GLY A 9 8.98 20.15 -5.99
CA GLY A 9 10.21 19.65 -6.56
C GLY A 9 10.63 20.40 -7.82
N ARG A 10 11.72 19.94 -8.43
CA ARG A 10 12.35 20.58 -9.59
C ARG A 10 11.69 20.18 -10.90
N PHE A 11 11.17 18.95 -10.98
CA PHE A 11 10.69 18.37 -12.22
C PHE A 11 9.16 18.39 -12.29
N GLN A 12 8.63 18.61 -13.50
CA GLN A 12 7.24 18.31 -13.79
C GLN A 12 7.03 16.79 -13.70
N VAL A 13 5.83 16.37 -13.32
CA VAL A 13 5.54 14.97 -13.01
C VAL A 13 4.66 14.35 -14.08
N GLY A 14 5.16 13.33 -14.75
CA GLY A 14 4.39 12.44 -15.60
C GLY A 14 3.68 11.37 -14.79
N VAL A 15 2.58 10.85 -15.34
CA VAL A 15 1.86 9.72 -14.72
C VAL A 15 1.32 8.77 -15.79
N THR A 16 1.62 7.48 -15.66
CA THR A 16 1.13 6.44 -16.57
C THR A 16 0.89 5.15 -15.80
N THR A 17 -0.28 4.53 -15.97
CA THR A 17 -0.54 3.20 -15.42
C THR A 17 -0.19 2.12 -16.43
N PHE A 18 0.76 1.26 -16.06
CA PHE A 18 1.17 0.07 -16.81
C PHE A 18 0.47 -1.17 -16.27
N THR A 19 0.29 -2.14 -17.16
CA THR A 19 -0.29 -3.45 -16.86
C THR A 19 0.46 -4.52 -17.61
N THR A 20 0.64 -5.67 -16.97
CA THR A 20 1.32 -6.83 -17.55
C THR A 20 0.55 -8.10 -17.14
N PRO A 21 0.23 -9.00 -18.09
CA PRO A 21 -0.46 -10.24 -17.77
C PRO A 21 0.46 -11.19 -17.00
N VAL A 22 -0.15 -12.07 -16.20
CA VAL A 22 0.55 -13.17 -15.51
C VAL A 22 0.05 -14.48 -16.12
N ARG A 23 0.91 -15.14 -16.89
CA ARG A 23 0.62 -16.38 -17.61
C ARG A 23 1.59 -17.50 -17.17
N PRO A 24 1.11 -18.68 -16.75
CA PRO A 24 -0.28 -18.97 -16.39
C PRO A 24 -0.72 -18.15 -15.15
N ALA A 25 -2.03 -17.99 -14.98
CA ALA A 25 -2.59 -17.37 -13.78
C ALA A 25 -2.18 -18.14 -12.52
N LYS A 26 -1.84 -17.43 -11.44
CA LYS A 26 -1.38 -18.03 -10.18
C LYS A 26 -2.44 -17.90 -9.11
N VAL A 27 -2.94 -19.03 -8.60
CA VAL A 27 -3.76 -19.04 -7.38
C VAL A 27 -2.84 -19.00 -6.18
N ILE A 28 -3.08 -18.09 -5.25
CA ILE A 28 -2.19 -17.83 -4.11
C ILE A 28 -2.96 -18.08 -2.82
N GLY A 29 -2.49 -19.04 -2.04
CA GLY A 29 -3.17 -19.47 -0.82
C GLY A 29 -4.46 -20.25 -1.09
N SER A 30 -5.26 -20.41 -0.04
CA SER A 30 -6.44 -21.26 -0.03
C SER A 30 -7.77 -20.51 0.11
N ALA A 31 -7.73 -19.18 0.25
CA ALA A 31 -8.91 -18.34 0.40
C ALA A 31 -9.88 -18.54 -0.76
N LYS A 32 -11.16 -18.80 -0.45
CA LYS A 32 -12.24 -18.93 -1.45
C LYS A 32 -13.40 -17.99 -1.10
N PHE A 33 -14.12 -17.53 -2.10
CA PHE A 33 -15.36 -16.78 -1.88
C PHE A 33 -16.46 -17.71 -1.37
N ARG A 34 -17.18 -17.32 -0.32
CA ARG A 34 -18.30 -18.11 0.22
C ARG A 34 -19.45 -18.29 -0.77
N LYS A 35 -19.67 -17.29 -1.62
CA LYS A 35 -20.80 -17.26 -2.56
C LYS A 35 -20.73 -18.34 -3.63
N ASP A 36 -19.55 -18.59 -4.18
CA ASP A 36 -19.36 -19.46 -5.35
C ASP A 36 -18.20 -20.46 -5.21
N ASN A 37 -17.55 -20.52 -4.04
CA ASN A 37 -16.43 -21.39 -3.71
C ASN A 37 -15.23 -21.28 -4.66
N LYS A 38 -15.12 -20.17 -5.42
CA LYS A 38 -13.98 -19.91 -6.31
C LYS A 38 -12.81 -19.36 -5.51
N ALA A 39 -11.59 -19.64 -5.98
CA ALA A 39 -10.37 -19.05 -5.42
C ALA A 39 -10.49 -17.52 -5.37
N ALA A 40 -10.30 -16.94 -4.20
CA ALA A 40 -10.41 -15.51 -3.97
C ALA A 40 -9.16 -14.75 -4.44
N LEU A 41 -7.99 -15.37 -4.30
CA LEU A 41 -6.69 -14.79 -4.60
C LEU A 41 -6.12 -15.41 -5.87
N CYS A 42 -6.52 -14.89 -7.02
CA CYS A 42 -6.04 -15.32 -8.34
C CYS A 42 -5.30 -14.18 -9.04
N LEU A 43 -3.98 -14.33 -9.19
CA LEU A 43 -3.09 -13.37 -9.82
C LEU A 43 -3.04 -13.63 -11.33
N GLN A 44 -3.73 -12.77 -12.08
CA GLN A 44 -3.82 -12.84 -13.55
C GLN A 44 -3.16 -11.66 -14.26
N GLU A 45 -2.95 -10.56 -13.54
CA GLU A 45 -2.38 -9.33 -14.05
C GLU A 45 -1.75 -8.55 -12.90
N VAL A 46 -0.64 -7.89 -13.17
CA VAL A 46 -0.06 -6.87 -12.29
C VAL A 46 -0.23 -5.50 -12.92
N ALA A 47 -0.59 -4.52 -12.09
CA ALA A 47 -0.75 -3.13 -12.50
C ALA A 47 0.00 -2.20 -11.56
N PHE A 48 0.62 -1.17 -12.12
CA PHE A 48 1.32 -0.14 -11.36
C PHE A 48 1.26 1.20 -12.08
N THR A 49 1.03 2.26 -11.32
CA THR A 49 1.11 3.64 -11.80
C THR A 49 2.52 4.16 -11.58
N ALA A 50 3.20 4.51 -12.66
CA ALA A 50 4.47 5.19 -12.60
C ALA A 50 4.26 6.70 -12.44
N TYR A 51 4.94 7.30 -11.47
CA TYR A 51 5.12 8.74 -11.30
C TYR A 51 6.59 9.05 -11.55
N TYR A 52 6.89 10.00 -12.44
CA TYR A 52 8.26 10.19 -12.91
C TYR A 52 8.52 11.63 -13.39
N PRO A 53 9.79 12.08 -13.43
CA PRO A 53 10.17 13.33 -14.08
C PRO A 53 9.75 13.30 -15.55
N ALA A 54 8.90 14.21 -15.98
CA ALA A 54 8.36 14.24 -17.34
C ALA A 54 9.01 15.31 -18.20
N ASP A 55 9.22 14.97 -19.47
CA ASP A 55 9.48 15.93 -20.53
C ASP A 55 8.13 16.48 -21.00
N VAL A 56 7.84 17.72 -20.64
CA VAL A 56 6.53 18.36 -20.83
C VAL A 56 6.65 19.42 -21.90
N ASP A 57 5.89 19.25 -22.97
CA ASP A 57 5.78 20.20 -24.07
C ASP A 57 4.45 20.97 -24.06
N SER A 58 4.22 21.81 -25.07
CA SER A 58 2.98 22.58 -25.22
C SER A 58 1.73 21.71 -25.50
N LYS A 59 1.90 20.45 -25.93
CA LYS A 59 0.80 19.51 -26.19
C LYS A 59 0.39 18.74 -24.93
N SER A 60 1.28 18.67 -23.95
CA SER A 60 1.11 17.95 -22.70
C SER A 60 0.03 18.58 -21.82
N LYS A 61 -1.04 17.82 -21.52
CA LYS A 61 -2.17 18.31 -20.72
C LYS A 61 -1.98 17.96 -19.25
N LYS A 62 -1.92 18.99 -18.39
CA LYS A 62 -1.89 18.79 -16.93
C LYS A 62 -3.26 18.35 -16.40
N GLY A 63 -3.26 17.31 -15.57
CA GLY A 63 -4.42 16.85 -14.82
C GLY A 63 -4.86 15.42 -15.12
N ALA A 64 -4.34 14.49 -14.34
CA ALA A 64 -4.79 13.10 -14.31
C ALA A 64 -6.00 12.94 -13.38
N PRO A 65 -7.00 12.09 -13.69
CA PRO A 65 -8.10 11.81 -12.78
C PRO A 65 -7.60 11.19 -11.46
N TRP A 66 -7.96 11.77 -10.32
CA TRP A 66 -7.67 11.14 -9.02
C TRP A 66 -8.60 9.96 -8.74
N PHE A 67 -9.88 10.10 -9.14
CA PHE A 67 -10.88 9.04 -9.05
C PHE A 67 -10.71 8.06 -10.21
N ILE A 68 -10.53 6.77 -9.90
CA ILE A 68 -10.36 5.73 -10.90
C ILE A 68 -11.69 5.53 -11.65
N ARG A 69 -11.60 5.37 -12.97
CA ARG A 69 -12.78 5.19 -13.84
C ARG A 69 -13.03 3.69 -14.10
N PRO A 70 -14.31 3.27 -14.21
CA PRO A 70 -15.52 4.10 -14.18
C PRO A 70 -15.91 4.53 -12.76
N VAL A 71 -16.30 5.80 -12.63
CA VAL A 71 -16.59 6.48 -11.34
C VAL A 71 -17.63 5.72 -10.51
N LYS A 72 -18.67 5.16 -11.14
CA LYS A 72 -19.71 4.37 -10.46
C LYS A 72 -19.14 3.13 -9.77
N ALA A 73 -18.22 2.42 -10.42
CA ALA A 73 -17.61 1.23 -9.82
C ALA A 73 -16.67 1.62 -8.68
N TYR A 74 -15.91 2.70 -8.82
CA TYR A 74 -15.02 3.16 -7.75
C TYR A 74 -15.80 3.62 -6.52
N MET A 75 -16.95 4.27 -6.70
CA MET A 75 -17.92 4.56 -5.64
C MET A 75 -18.44 3.30 -4.94
N GLN A 76 -18.82 2.28 -5.72
CA GLN A 76 -19.24 0.99 -5.16
C GLN A 76 -18.12 0.33 -4.35
N GLY A 77 -16.86 0.50 -4.78
CA GLY A 77 -15.69 0.07 -4.03
C GLY A 77 -15.57 0.75 -2.67
N PHE A 78 -15.69 2.08 -2.62
CA PHE A 78 -15.73 2.81 -1.34
C PHE A 78 -16.90 2.37 -0.45
N ALA A 79 -18.09 2.19 -1.03
CA ALA A 79 -19.26 1.71 -0.31
C ALA A 79 -19.02 0.30 0.29
N ALA A 80 -18.42 -0.60 -0.50
CA ALA A 80 -18.06 -1.95 -0.09
C ALA A 80 -17.06 -1.92 1.07
N PHE A 81 -16.02 -1.09 0.98
CA PHE A 81 -14.99 -0.91 2.01
C PHE A 81 -15.54 -0.29 3.30
N LEU A 82 -16.31 0.79 3.21
CA LEU A 82 -16.87 1.50 4.37
C LEU A 82 -18.05 0.77 5.03
N GLY A 83 -18.65 -0.21 4.36
CA GLY A 83 -19.81 -0.92 4.89
C GLY A 83 -21.12 -0.13 4.83
N ILE A 84 -21.22 0.86 3.92
CA ILE A 84 -22.39 1.75 3.80
C ILE A 84 -23.06 1.64 2.43
N PRO A 85 -24.37 1.92 2.31
CA PRO A 85 -25.04 1.99 1.01
C PRO A 85 -24.40 3.03 0.07
N SER A 86 -24.24 2.67 -1.21
CA SER A 86 -23.51 3.50 -2.18
C SER A 86 -24.17 4.84 -2.51
N TRP A 87 -25.50 4.96 -2.34
CA TRP A 87 -26.22 6.21 -2.57
C TRP A 87 -25.84 7.32 -1.57
N ILE A 88 -25.37 6.96 -0.37
CA ILE A 88 -24.86 7.92 0.64
C ILE A 88 -23.59 8.63 0.13
N LEU A 89 -22.80 7.96 -0.70
CA LEU A 89 -21.56 8.50 -1.27
C LEU A 89 -21.77 9.34 -2.53
N TRP A 90 -22.99 9.39 -3.08
CA TRP A 90 -23.28 10.08 -4.33
C TRP A 90 -22.89 11.58 -4.34
N PRO A 91 -23.12 12.37 -3.27
CA PRO A 91 -22.68 13.77 -3.22
C PRO A 91 -21.15 13.92 -3.32
N ILE A 92 -20.41 13.01 -2.67
CA ILE A 92 -18.93 12.97 -2.69
C ILE A 92 -18.45 12.65 -4.11
N VAL A 93 -19.12 11.73 -4.78
CA VAL A 93 -18.79 11.33 -6.16
C VAL A 93 -19.07 12.45 -7.17
N TYR A 94 -20.18 13.17 -7.00
CA TYR A 94 -20.48 14.33 -7.83
C TYR A 94 -19.41 15.42 -7.68
N LEU A 95 -18.98 15.72 -6.45
CA LEU A 95 -18.01 16.77 -6.17
C LEU A 95 -16.57 16.38 -6.54
N PHE A 96 -16.12 15.19 -6.15
CA PHE A 96 -14.72 14.76 -6.33
C PHE A 96 -14.52 13.84 -7.52
N GLY A 97 -15.45 12.91 -7.76
CA GLY A 97 -15.27 11.84 -8.74
C GLY A 97 -15.20 12.32 -10.19
N ALA A 98 -15.87 13.41 -10.52
CA ALA A 98 -15.86 13.98 -11.88
C ALA A 98 -14.74 15.01 -12.09
N PHE A 99 -14.39 15.78 -11.06
CA PHE A 99 -13.63 17.03 -11.23
C PHE A 99 -12.26 17.06 -10.57
N LEU A 100 -12.01 16.23 -9.55
CA LEU A 100 -10.72 16.25 -8.84
C LEU A 100 -9.62 15.61 -9.67
N LYS A 101 -8.54 16.38 -9.88
CA LYS A 101 -7.38 15.95 -10.65
C LYS A 101 -6.09 15.97 -9.84
N MET A 102 -5.23 15.00 -10.11
CA MET A 102 -3.84 15.02 -9.68
C MET A 102 -3.05 15.99 -10.59
N PRO A 103 -2.22 16.88 -10.04
CA PRO A 103 -1.41 17.84 -10.80
C PRO A 103 -0.19 17.21 -11.50
N ALA A 104 -0.43 16.15 -12.27
CA ALA A 104 0.55 15.43 -13.08
C ALA A 104 0.11 15.41 -14.56
N TYR A 105 1.00 15.04 -15.46
CA TYR A 105 0.81 15.00 -16.91
C TYR A 105 0.61 13.55 -17.37
N PRO A 106 -0.64 13.11 -17.63
CA PRO A 106 -0.90 11.75 -18.10
C PRO A 106 -0.19 11.48 -19.42
N GLY A 107 0.56 10.38 -19.49
CA GLY A 107 1.14 9.94 -20.75
C GLY A 107 2.33 10.76 -21.26
N ALA A 108 2.80 11.78 -20.52
CA ALA A 108 3.96 12.57 -20.94
C ALA A 108 5.24 11.70 -20.98
N PRO A 109 6.17 11.92 -21.93
CA PRO A 109 7.41 11.16 -22.01
C PRO A 109 8.25 11.25 -20.72
N LEU A 110 8.99 10.18 -20.41
CA LEU A 110 9.99 10.19 -19.33
C LEU A 110 11.14 11.13 -19.71
N LEU A 111 11.48 12.07 -18.81
CA LEU A 111 12.57 13.03 -19.02
C LEU A 111 13.91 12.28 -19.06
N ASN A 112 14.70 12.50 -20.11
CA ASN A 112 16.07 12.01 -20.15
C ASN A 112 16.94 12.86 -19.19
N PRO A 113 17.67 12.26 -18.23
CA PRO A 113 18.55 13.02 -17.34
C PRO A 113 19.58 13.89 -18.08
N ALA A 114 20.01 13.48 -19.28
CA ALA A 114 20.93 14.26 -20.12
C ALA A 114 20.34 15.62 -20.59
N ASN A 115 19.00 15.75 -20.61
CA ASN A 115 18.30 16.97 -20.99
C ASN A 115 17.96 17.84 -19.77
N CYS A 116 18.36 17.44 -18.55
CA CYS A 116 18.15 18.26 -17.37
C CYS A 116 19.00 19.53 -17.45
N PRO A 117 18.47 20.69 -17.00
CA PRO A 117 19.29 21.88 -16.82
C PRO A 117 20.51 21.54 -15.95
N LYS A 118 21.70 21.94 -16.40
CA LYS A 118 22.93 21.82 -15.61
C LYS A 118 22.79 22.73 -14.39
N ASP A 119 22.63 22.12 -13.21
CA ASP A 119 22.64 22.81 -11.91
C ASP A 119 24.00 22.54 -11.24
N ASP A 120 24.40 23.37 -10.28
CA ASP A 120 25.68 23.27 -9.56
C ASP A 120 25.74 22.05 -8.59
N LYS A 121 24.70 21.21 -8.58
CA LYS A 121 24.61 19.98 -7.79
C LYS A 121 24.85 18.78 -8.71
N GLU A 122 25.54 17.77 -8.16
CA GLU A 122 25.87 16.47 -8.79
C GLU A 122 24.91 16.07 -9.93
N PRO A 123 25.42 15.91 -11.16
CA PRO A 123 24.58 15.61 -12.32
C PRO A 123 23.87 14.27 -12.12
N ILE A 124 22.54 14.28 -12.21
CA ILE A 124 21.74 13.04 -12.17
C ILE A 124 21.97 12.32 -13.50
N SER A 125 22.69 11.20 -13.48
CA SER A 125 22.95 10.39 -14.69
C SER A 125 21.85 9.36 -14.98
N ARG A 126 21.18 8.89 -13.92
CA ARG A 126 20.11 7.88 -13.95
C ARG A 126 19.12 8.14 -12.82
N TRP A 127 17.83 8.02 -13.09
CA TRP A 127 16.76 8.21 -12.10
C TRP A 127 16.73 7.05 -11.10
N PRO A 128 16.81 7.31 -9.78
CA PRO A 128 16.58 6.29 -8.76
C PRO A 128 15.17 5.70 -8.84
N LEU A 129 15.05 4.41 -8.57
CA LEU A 129 13.79 3.68 -8.58
C LEU A 129 13.22 3.48 -7.17
N VAL A 130 11.94 3.80 -6.99
CA VAL A 130 11.15 3.52 -5.78
C VAL A 130 9.93 2.69 -6.16
N ILE A 131 9.67 1.59 -5.45
CA ILE A 131 8.43 0.82 -5.60
C ILE A 131 7.54 1.09 -4.37
N PHE A 132 6.30 1.47 -4.60
CA PHE A 132 5.36 1.86 -3.55
C PHE A 132 4.19 0.88 -3.41
N SER A 133 3.90 0.46 -2.18
CA SER A 133 2.77 -0.41 -1.82
C SER A 133 1.74 0.34 -0.95
N HIS A 134 0.46 0.31 -1.34
CA HIS A 134 -0.59 1.02 -0.63
C HIS A 134 -1.17 0.23 0.57
N GLY A 135 -1.77 0.97 1.51
CA GLY A 135 -2.51 0.41 2.64
C GLY A 135 -3.86 -0.22 2.26
N LEU A 136 -4.55 -0.78 3.26
CA LEU A 136 -5.90 -1.32 3.13
C LEU A 136 -6.90 -0.21 2.75
N GLY A 137 -7.80 -0.48 1.81
CA GLY A 137 -8.68 0.53 1.22
C GLY A 137 -7.97 1.55 0.33
N GLY A 138 -6.68 1.36 0.05
CA GLY A 138 -5.91 2.21 -0.85
C GLY A 138 -6.23 1.96 -2.33
N SER A 139 -5.53 2.70 -3.18
CA SER A 139 -5.49 2.50 -4.64
C SER A 139 -4.18 3.08 -5.18
N ARG A 140 -3.92 2.88 -6.48
CA ARG A 140 -2.76 3.48 -7.17
C ARG A 140 -2.76 5.01 -7.19
N THR A 141 -3.91 5.65 -6.97
CA THR A 141 -4.05 7.11 -6.96
C THR A 141 -4.22 7.71 -5.57
N ALA A 142 -4.44 6.90 -4.52
CA ALA A 142 -4.70 7.40 -3.16
C ALA A 142 -3.47 7.97 -2.43
N TYR A 143 -2.28 7.84 -3.03
CA TYR A 143 -0.99 8.30 -2.51
C TYR A 143 -0.26 9.18 -3.53
N SER A 144 -1.01 9.79 -4.45
CA SER A 144 -0.45 10.54 -5.57
C SER A 144 0.40 11.71 -5.12
N GLN A 145 0.11 12.34 -3.98
CA GLN A 145 0.90 13.42 -3.43
C GLN A 145 2.27 12.93 -3.01
N PHE A 146 2.34 11.83 -2.26
CA PHE A 146 3.62 11.22 -1.87
C PHE A 146 4.45 10.82 -3.09
N CYS A 147 3.85 10.05 -4.01
CA CYS A 147 4.53 9.57 -5.21
C CYS A 147 4.96 10.72 -6.14
N SER A 148 4.13 11.75 -6.31
CA SER A 148 4.45 12.89 -7.17
C SER A 148 5.53 13.79 -6.57
N ASN A 149 5.57 13.96 -5.24
CA ASN A 149 6.65 14.73 -4.60
C ASN A 149 8.00 14.02 -4.74
N LEU A 150 8.04 12.69 -4.58
CA LEU A 150 9.23 11.90 -4.86
C LEU A 150 9.64 12.02 -6.34
N ALA A 151 8.68 11.96 -7.27
CA ALA A 151 8.95 12.13 -8.69
C ALA A 151 9.48 13.52 -9.05
N ALA A 152 8.86 14.57 -8.52
CA ALA A 152 9.30 15.95 -8.69
C ALA A 152 10.70 16.21 -8.11
N SER A 153 11.13 15.39 -7.14
CA SER A 153 12.50 15.39 -6.60
C SER A 153 13.52 14.62 -7.44
N GLY A 154 13.12 14.05 -8.58
CA GLY A 154 14.01 13.34 -9.51
C GLY A 154 14.09 11.84 -9.24
N LYS A 155 12.95 11.15 -9.06
CA LYS A 155 12.89 9.70 -8.84
C LYS A 155 11.78 9.07 -9.70
N VAL A 156 11.94 7.84 -10.15
CA VAL A 156 10.85 7.08 -10.75
C VAL A 156 10.17 6.26 -9.65
N VAL A 157 8.86 6.47 -9.46
CA VAL A 157 8.07 5.79 -8.43
C VAL A 157 7.04 4.90 -9.08
N LEU A 158 7.05 3.59 -8.79
CA LEU A 158 6.06 2.62 -9.26
C LEU A 158 5.07 2.30 -8.13
N ALA A 159 3.89 2.92 -8.14
CA ALA A 159 2.84 2.66 -7.17
C ALA A 159 1.96 1.47 -7.63
N ILE A 160 2.07 0.34 -6.94
CA ILE A 160 1.37 -0.89 -7.30
C ILE A 160 -0.13 -0.74 -7.00
N GLU A 161 -0.99 -1.20 -7.93
CA GLU A 161 -2.41 -1.41 -7.67
C GLU A 161 -2.65 -2.88 -7.34
N HIS A 162 -2.72 -3.20 -6.05
CA HIS A 162 -2.85 -4.59 -5.61
C HIS A 162 -4.17 -5.22 -6.07
N ARG A 163 -4.11 -6.42 -6.67
CA ARG A 163 -5.26 -7.21 -7.14
C ARG A 163 -5.79 -8.20 -6.10
N ASP A 164 -5.25 -8.17 -4.89
CA ASP A 164 -5.51 -9.05 -3.75
C ASP A 164 -6.84 -8.79 -2.99
N GLY A 165 -7.68 -7.87 -3.49
CA GLY A 165 -8.93 -7.46 -2.85
C GLY A 165 -8.74 -6.57 -1.62
N THR A 166 -7.58 -5.94 -1.43
CA THR A 166 -7.35 -4.97 -0.33
C THR A 166 -7.65 -3.54 -0.71
N GLY A 167 -7.59 -3.19 -2.00
CA GLY A 167 -7.98 -1.87 -2.50
C GLY A 167 -9.50 -1.70 -2.49
N VAL A 168 -9.96 -0.45 -2.57
CA VAL A 168 -11.41 -0.16 -2.67
C VAL A 168 -12.04 -0.77 -3.92
N MET A 169 -11.34 -0.68 -5.05
CA MET A 169 -11.73 -1.29 -6.31
C MET A 169 -10.49 -1.40 -7.21
N THR A 170 -10.41 -2.50 -7.94
CA THR A 170 -9.37 -2.78 -8.91
C THR A 170 -10.04 -3.49 -10.12
N MET A 171 -9.45 -3.41 -11.31
CA MET A 171 -10.07 -3.93 -12.54
C MET A 171 -9.07 -4.75 -13.36
N PRO A 172 -8.65 -5.93 -12.86
CA PRO A 172 -7.75 -6.81 -13.59
C PRO A 172 -8.39 -7.28 -14.89
N ARG A 173 -7.57 -7.37 -15.94
CA ARG A 173 -7.94 -8.08 -17.17
C ARG A 173 -7.82 -9.58 -16.93
N SER A 174 -8.88 -10.33 -17.24
CA SER A 174 -8.85 -11.79 -17.25
C SER A 174 -8.46 -12.30 -18.63
N TRP A 175 -7.72 -13.40 -18.65
CA TRP A 175 -7.16 -14.00 -19.85
C TRP A 175 -7.55 -15.48 -19.91
N ASP A 176 -7.87 -15.97 -21.10
CA ASP A 176 -8.07 -17.39 -21.43
C ASP A 176 -7.13 -17.73 -22.58
N GLY A 177 -6.14 -18.59 -22.30
CA GLY A 177 -4.98 -18.75 -23.18
C GLY A 177 -4.30 -17.40 -23.40
N GLU A 178 -4.19 -16.98 -24.66
CA GLU A 178 -3.66 -15.66 -25.08
C GLU A 178 -4.73 -14.57 -25.15
N ASN A 179 -6.02 -14.95 -25.24
CA ASN A 179 -7.12 -14.02 -25.50
C ASN A 179 -7.59 -13.28 -24.24
N LYS A 180 -7.82 -11.98 -24.38
CA LYS A 180 -8.45 -11.16 -23.34
C LYS A 180 -9.94 -11.48 -23.28
N VAL A 181 -10.42 -11.99 -22.15
CA VAL A 181 -11.82 -12.41 -22.00
C VAL A 181 -12.70 -11.29 -21.46
N GLN A 182 -12.34 -10.72 -20.31
CA GLN A 182 -13.19 -9.74 -19.64
C GLN A 182 -12.37 -8.86 -18.70
N THR A 183 -12.83 -7.64 -18.44
CA THR A 183 -12.34 -6.83 -17.31
C THR A 183 -13.41 -6.85 -16.24
N LYS A 184 -13.11 -7.41 -15.07
CA LYS A 184 -14.06 -7.53 -13.96
C LYS A 184 -13.62 -6.64 -12.80
N SER A 185 -14.57 -5.87 -12.25
CA SER A 185 -14.31 -5.13 -11.01
C SER A 185 -14.14 -6.12 -9.86
N VAL A 186 -13.01 -5.99 -9.19
CA VAL A 186 -12.70 -6.66 -7.94
C VAL A 186 -12.80 -5.58 -6.85
N PHE A 187 -13.70 -5.79 -5.90
CA PHE A 187 -13.90 -4.88 -4.77
C PHE A 187 -13.17 -5.38 -3.52
N TYR A 188 -13.12 -4.54 -2.50
CA TYR A 188 -12.59 -4.89 -1.20
C TYR A 188 -13.19 -6.20 -0.65
N TYR A 189 -12.34 -7.14 -0.24
CA TYR A 189 -12.76 -8.40 0.37
C TYR A 189 -13.07 -8.21 1.85
N ARG A 190 -14.35 -8.39 2.20
CA ARG A 190 -14.77 -8.49 3.59
C ARG A 190 -14.47 -9.90 4.08
N GLU A 191 -13.96 -10.00 5.32
CA GLU A 191 -13.62 -11.30 5.91
C GLU A 191 -14.83 -12.24 5.98
N GLY A 192 -16.03 -11.69 6.22
CA GLY A 192 -17.29 -12.43 6.20
C GLY A 192 -17.64 -13.05 4.84
N ASP A 193 -17.08 -12.54 3.72
CA ASP A 193 -17.34 -13.06 2.37
C ASP A 193 -16.36 -14.17 1.96
N ILE A 194 -15.32 -14.41 2.77
CA ILE A 194 -14.23 -15.36 2.49
C ILE A 194 -14.36 -16.59 3.39
N CYS A 195 -14.11 -17.77 2.82
CA CYS A 195 -13.93 -19.01 3.55
C CYS A 195 -12.44 -19.42 3.53
N LEU A 196 -11.99 -19.90 4.68
CA LEU A 196 -10.69 -20.50 4.91
C LEU A 196 -10.94 -21.72 5.78
N HIS A 197 -10.37 -22.87 5.42
CA HIS A 197 -10.50 -24.08 6.24
C HIS A 197 -9.57 -23.99 7.46
N ASP A 198 -9.95 -24.62 8.57
CA ASP A 198 -9.20 -24.54 9.83
C ASP A 198 -7.75 -25.05 9.69
N SER A 199 -7.53 -26.07 8.84
CA SER A 199 -6.20 -26.55 8.46
C SER A 199 -5.34 -25.47 7.82
N ASP A 200 -5.94 -24.64 6.98
CA ASP A 200 -5.25 -23.59 6.25
C ASP A 200 -4.93 -22.41 7.16
N VAL A 201 -5.83 -22.09 8.09
CA VAL A 201 -5.61 -21.09 9.14
C VAL A 201 -4.37 -21.46 9.94
N ALA A 202 -4.28 -22.72 10.40
CA ALA A 202 -3.12 -23.22 11.14
C ALA A 202 -1.84 -23.18 10.29
N ALA A 203 -1.91 -23.54 9.00
CA ALA A 203 -0.76 -23.56 8.11
C ALA A 203 -0.17 -22.18 7.81
N THR A 204 -0.98 -21.10 7.83
CA THR A 204 -0.45 -19.75 7.54
C THR A 204 0.48 -19.22 8.62
N GLY A 205 0.30 -19.59 9.89
CA GLY A 205 1.03 -19.00 11.02
C GLY A 205 0.78 -17.50 11.23
N HIS A 206 -0.13 -16.88 10.47
CA HIS A 206 -0.47 -15.47 10.55
C HIS A 206 -1.64 -15.26 11.52
N PRO A 207 -1.61 -14.23 12.40
CA PRO A 207 -2.74 -13.91 13.28
C PRO A 207 -4.03 -13.58 12.51
N LEU A 208 -3.88 -13.06 11.30
CA LEU A 208 -4.96 -12.77 10.37
C LEU A 208 -4.72 -13.55 9.06
N PRO A 209 -5.22 -14.79 8.95
CA PRO A 209 -4.87 -15.72 7.86
C PRO A 209 -5.11 -15.18 6.45
N LEU A 210 -6.26 -14.53 6.21
CA LEU A 210 -6.53 -13.88 4.91
C LEU A 210 -5.47 -12.81 4.60
N ARG A 211 -5.05 -12.04 5.61
CA ARG A 211 -4.03 -11.00 5.43
C ARG A 211 -2.67 -11.61 5.16
N GLY A 212 -2.33 -12.74 5.79
CA GLY A 212 -1.14 -13.52 5.45
C GLY A 212 -1.11 -13.95 3.98
N GLN A 213 -2.20 -14.52 3.48
CA GLN A 213 -2.30 -14.91 2.07
C GLN A 213 -2.28 -13.70 1.11
N GLN A 214 -2.86 -12.57 1.51
CA GLN A 214 -2.76 -11.31 0.76
C GLN A 214 -1.32 -10.76 0.75
N LEU A 215 -0.55 -10.86 1.85
CA LEU A 215 0.86 -10.49 1.85
C LEU A 215 1.67 -11.33 0.85
N ALA A 216 1.46 -12.65 0.83
CA ALA A 216 2.06 -13.53 -0.17
C ALA A 216 1.70 -13.11 -1.60
N PHE A 217 0.43 -12.74 -1.84
CA PHE A 217 -0.01 -12.19 -3.13
C PHE A 217 0.77 -10.93 -3.51
N ARG A 218 0.89 -9.99 -2.58
CA ARG A 218 1.61 -8.73 -2.79
C ARG A 218 3.10 -8.94 -3.03
N HIS A 219 3.73 -9.97 -2.46
CA HIS A 219 5.14 -10.30 -2.75
C HIS A 219 5.32 -10.59 -4.25
N HIS A 220 4.44 -11.40 -4.84
CA HIS A 220 4.46 -11.67 -6.29
C HIS A 220 4.29 -10.39 -7.10
N GLU A 221 3.34 -9.52 -6.73
CA GLU A 221 3.10 -8.25 -7.44
C GLU A 221 4.31 -7.30 -7.39
N VAL A 222 5.01 -7.23 -6.25
CA VAL A 222 6.23 -6.43 -6.12
C VAL A 222 7.33 -6.95 -7.05
N HIS A 223 7.59 -8.27 -7.04
CA HIS A 223 8.61 -8.86 -7.90
C HIS A 223 8.28 -8.77 -9.40
N ILE A 224 7.03 -8.99 -9.78
CA ILE A 224 6.58 -8.86 -11.17
C ILE A 224 6.69 -7.41 -11.61
N THR A 225 6.26 -6.44 -10.78
CA THR A 225 6.40 -5.01 -11.09
C THR A 225 7.86 -4.64 -11.38
N TYR A 226 8.78 -5.05 -10.51
CA TYR A 226 10.21 -4.83 -10.70
C TYR A 226 10.74 -5.50 -11.97
N THR A 227 10.39 -6.77 -12.19
CA THR A 227 10.86 -7.55 -13.35
C THR A 227 10.33 -6.95 -14.66
N THR A 228 9.06 -6.53 -14.69
CA THR A 228 8.44 -5.88 -15.85
C THR A 228 9.13 -4.57 -16.19
N LEU A 229 9.46 -3.73 -15.20
CA LEU A 229 10.26 -2.53 -15.46
C LEU A 229 11.64 -2.89 -16.02
N CYS A 230 12.35 -3.85 -15.42
CA CYS A 230 13.66 -4.28 -15.91
C CYS A 230 13.62 -4.75 -17.36
N ARG A 231 12.59 -5.52 -17.73
CA ARG A 231 12.37 -6.01 -19.10
C ARG A 231 12.03 -4.87 -20.05
N LEU A 232 11.21 -3.91 -19.60
CA LEU A 232 10.83 -2.73 -20.38
C LEU A 232 12.06 -1.91 -20.75
N VAL A 233 12.86 -1.51 -19.76
CA VAL A 233 14.03 -0.63 -19.94
C VAL A 233 15.13 -1.29 -20.80
N ARG A 234 15.17 -2.62 -20.82
CA ARG A 234 16.06 -3.45 -21.66
C ARG A 234 15.54 -3.72 -23.07
N LYS A 235 14.34 -3.24 -23.43
CA LYS A 235 13.68 -3.51 -24.72
C LYS A 235 13.48 -5.01 -24.98
N ASP A 236 13.07 -5.77 -23.97
CA ASP A 236 12.77 -7.19 -24.14
C ASP A 236 11.59 -7.37 -25.12
N PRO A 237 11.81 -8.02 -26.29
CA PRO A 237 10.78 -8.17 -27.32
C PRO A 237 9.64 -9.10 -26.90
N SER A 238 9.85 -9.92 -25.86
CA SER A 238 8.84 -10.85 -25.32
C SER A 238 8.00 -10.24 -24.18
N LEU A 239 8.22 -8.97 -23.84
CA LEU A 239 7.48 -8.32 -22.78
C LEU A 239 6.06 -7.94 -23.24
N GLU A 240 5.05 -8.60 -22.66
CA GLU A 240 3.67 -8.13 -22.72
C GLU A 240 3.44 -6.99 -21.70
N ILE A 241 3.30 -5.77 -22.20
CA ILE A 241 2.98 -4.58 -21.39
C ILE A 241 1.99 -3.68 -22.14
N ASP A 242 1.03 -3.13 -21.41
CA ASP A 242 0.01 -2.21 -21.93
C ASP A 242 -0.23 -1.06 -20.95
N THR A 243 -0.81 0.04 -21.43
CA THR A 243 -1.15 1.21 -20.61
C THR A 243 -2.66 1.35 -20.43
N GLN A 244 -3.14 1.56 -19.21
CA GLN A 244 -4.59 1.71 -18.95
C GLN A 244 -5.13 3.10 -19.29
N ASP A 245 -4.32 4.14 -19.11
CA ASP A 245 -4.79 5.53 -19.12
C ASP A 245 -4.53 6.24 -20.46
N CYS A 246 -3.84 5.60 -21.40
CA CYS A 246 -3.43 6.17 -22.69
C CYS A 246 -3.74 5.20 -23.83
N LYS A 247 -4.34 5.70 -24.92
CA LYS A 247 -4.62 4.88 -26.13
C LYS A 247 -3.38 4.61 -26.98
N SER A 248 -2.43 5.54 -26.95
CA SER A 248 -1.14 5.48 -27.60
C SER A 248 -0.12 6.00 -26.60
N TYR A 249 0.91 5.21 -26.30
CA TYR A 249 1.95 5.59 -25.35
C TYR A 249 3.33 5.38 -25.97
N ASP A 250 4.18 6.39 -25.83
CA ASP A 250 5.54 6.33 -26.34
C ASP A 250 6.47 5.64 -25.34
N PHE A 251 6.72 4.36 -25.58
CA PHE A 251 7.69 3.57 -24.83
C PHE A 251 9.15 3.94 -25.14
N ALA A 252 9.44 4.72 -26.20
CA ALA A 252 10.81 5.09 -26.55
C ALA A 252 11.49 5.85 -25.40
N SER A 253 10.77 6.75 -24.74
CA SER A 253 11.28 7.50 -23.58
C SER A 253 11.73 6.60 -22.41
N TRP A 254 11.11 5.44 -22.21
CA TRP A 254 11.47 4.47 -21.16
C TRP A 254 12.69 3.62 -21.50
N THR A 255 13.04 3.57 -22.77
CA THR A 255 14.12 2.73 -23.32
C THR A 255 15.28 3.55 -23.85
N ALA A 256 15.19 4.88 -23.69
CA ALA A 256 16.24 5.83 -23.99
C ALA A 256 17.51 5.51 -23.18
N ARG A 257 18.64 5.98 -23.70
CA ARG A 257 19.94 5.90 -23.06
C ARG A 257 20.42 7.30 -22.68
N ASN A 258 21.21 7.39 -21.62
CA ASN A 258 21.86 8.63 -21.23
C ASN A 258 23.04 8.96 -22.18
N SER A 259 23.75 10.05 -21.91
CA SER A 259 24.88 10.51 -22.72
C SER A 259 26.04 9.52 -22.84
N VAL A 260 26.13 8.54 -21.94
CA VAL A 260 27.18 7.49 -21.92
C VAL A 260 26.64 6.11 -22.34
N GLY A 261 25.43 6.05 -22.88
CA GLY A 261 24.85 4.80 -23.42
C GLY A 261 24.18 3.89 -22.38
N GLU A 262 24.07 4.32 -21.12
CA GLU A 262 23.42 3.54 -20.06
C GLU A 262 21.90 3.77 -20.00
N GLU A 263 21.19 2.83 -19.38
CA GLU A 263 19.77 2.95 -19.06
C GLU A 263 19.48 4.17 -18.18
N ILE A 264 18.48 4.98 -18.52
CA ILE A 264 18.19 6.21 -17.77
C ILE A 264 17.52 5.98 -16.41
N ILE A 265 17.09 4.75 -16.11
CA ILE A 265 16.53 4.37 -14.80
C ILE A 265 17.54 3.46 -14.10
N ARG A 266 17.90 3.81 -12.87
CA ARG A 266 18.77 3.00 -12.02
C ARG A 266 17.93 1.91 -11.34
N HIS A 267 17.81 0.77 -12.01
CA HIS A 267 17.07 -0.39 -11.49
C HIS A 267 17.96 -1.58 -11.13
N ASN A 268 19.21 -1.60 -11.59
CA ASN A 268 20.17 -2.68 -11.34
C ASN A 268 20.87 -2.60 -9.97
N GLU A 269 20.76 -1.47 -9.30
CA GLU A 269 21.31 -1.21 -7.98
C GLU A 269 20.44 -0.18 -7.25
N ARG A 270 20.55 -0.16 -5.92
CA ARG A 270 19.95 0.88 -5.07
C ARG A 270 18.46 1.15 -5.29
N VAL A 271 17.69 0.09 -5.44
CA VAL A 271 16.22 0.18 -5.50
C VAL A 271 15.68 0.42 -4.09
N ALA A 272 14.69 1.31 -3.97
CA ALA A 272 14.01 1.55 -2.71
C ALA A 272 12.59 0.98 -2.70
N LEU A 273 12.13 0.52 -1.53
CA LEU A 273 10.72 0.20 -1.29
C LEU A 273 10.10 1.24 -0.35
N ALA A 274 8.85 1.59 -0.59
CA ALA A 274 8.09 2.46 0.29
C ALA A 274 6.67 1.92 0.47
N GLY A 275 6.10 2.00 1.67
CA GLY A 275 4.78 1.42 1.89
C GLY A 275 4.08 2.01 3.10
N HIS A 276 2.77 2.19 2.97
CA HIS A 276 1.93 2.74 4.03
C HIS A 276 0.99 1.69 4.62
N SER A 277 0.86 1.63 5.96
CA SER A 277 -0.11 0.75 6.64
C SER A 277 0.10 -0.72 6.26
N PHE A 278 -0.89 -1.35 5.61
CA PHE A 278 -0.72 -2.70 5.06
C PHE A 278 0.35 -2.79 3.96
N GLY A 279 0.68 -1.68 3.29
CA GLY A 279 1.83 -1.59 2.39
C GLY A 279 3.18 -1.57 3.11
N GLY A 280 3.25 -0.98 4.31
CA GLY A 280 4.43 -1.11 5.18
C GLY A 280 4.60 -2.54 5.69
N CYS A 281 3.47 -3.19 6.00
CA CYS A 281 3.40 -4.61 6.31
C CYS A 281 3.91 -5.49 5.15
N THR A 282 3.53 -5.17 3.91
CA THR A 282 4.05 -5.84 2.69
C THR A 282 5.57 -5.84 2.67
N ILE A 283 6.21 -4.70 2.94
CA ILE A 283 7.67 -4.58 2.86
C ILE A 283 8.34 -5.37 3.99
N LEU A 284 7.84 -5.24 5.22
CA LEU A 284 8.37 -6.00 6.35
C LEU A 284 8.25 -7.51 6.11
N SER A 285 7.11 -7.96 5.58
CA SER A 285 6.85 -9.35 5.22
C SER A 285 7.79 -9.83 4.10
N LEU A 286 7.93 -9.04 3.03
CA LEU A 286 8.77 -9.38 1.88
C LEU A 286 10.23 -9.57 2.28
N LEU A 287 10.75 -8.69 3.15
CA LEU A 287 12.14 -8.73 3.57
C LEU A 287 12.43 -9.74 4.70
N SER A 288 11.39 -10.29 5.31
CA SER A 288 11.49 -11.35 6.33
C SER A 288 11.13 -12.74 5.81
N THR A 289 10.78 -12.84 4.53
CA THR A 289 10.48 -14.11 3.86
C THR A 289 11.64 -14.46 2.93
N PRO A 290 12.01 -15.74 2.77
CA PRO A 290 12.96 -16.16 1.75
C PRO A 290 12.53 -15.66 0.35
N PRO A 291 13.48 -15.39 -0.56
CA PRO A 291 13.16 -14.99 -1.92
C PRO A 291 12.19 -15.97 -2.58
N LEU A 292 11.16 -15.45 -3.23
CA LEU A 292 10.22 -16.28 -3.98
C LEU A 292 10.94 -16.99 -5.13
N GLU A 293 10.71 -18.29 -5.26
CA GLU A 293 11.26 -19.09 -6.35
C GLU A 293 10.83 -18.52 -7.71
N GLY A 294 11.76 -18.52 -8.67
CA GLY A 294 11.54 -18.01 -10.03
C GLY A 294 11.60 -16.49 -10.17
N TYR A 295 11.87 -15.72 -9.11
CA TYR A 295 12.09 -14.27 -9.21
C TYR A 295 13.53 -13.89 -8.93
N ARG A 296 14.03 -12.89 -9.68
CA ARG A 296 15.32 -12.28 -9.36
C ARG A 296 15.20 -11.44 -8.08
N ARG A 297 16.27 -11.45 -7.29
CA ARG A 297 16.40 -10.58 -6.12
C ARG A 297 16.35 -9.12 -6.55
N ILE A 298 15.59 -8.32 -5.82
CA ILE A 298 15.57 -6.87 -6.00
C ILE A 298 16.83 -6.31 -5.29
N PRO A 299 17.68 -5.52 -5.95
CA PRO A 299 18.91 -4.98 -5.37
C PRO A 299 18.55 -3.78 -4.47
N LEU A 300 18.02 -4.10 -3.29
CA LEU A 300 17.48 -3.14 -2.34
C LEU A 300 18.56 -2.44 -1.54
N ASP A 301 18.43 -1.13 -1.39
CA ASP A 301 19.31 -0.27 -0.59
C ASP A 301 18.55 0.37 0.58
N LYS A 302 17.32 0.84 0.33
CA LYS A 302 16.54 1.60 1.30
C LYS A 302 15.08 1.19 1.36
N THR A 303 14.50 1.34 2.55
CA THR A 303 13.07 1.13 2.77
C THR A 303 12.45 2.24 3.60
N ILE A 304 11.24 2.67 3.21
CA ILE A 304 10.43 3.66 3.92
C ILE A 304 9.14 3.01 4.38
N ILE A 305 8.98 2.89 5.69
CA ILE A 305 7.81 2.29 6.32
C ILE A 305 6.97 3.41 6.94
N LEU A 306 5.82 3.68 6.34
CA LEU A 306 4.88 4.71 6.77
C LEU A 306 3.77 4.06 7.60
N ASP A 307 3.73 4.36 8.89
CA ASP A 307 2.66 3.98 9.83
C ASP A 307 2.19 2.52 9.72
N PRO A 308 3.10 1.53 9.89
CA PRO A 308 2.85 0.14 9.50
C PRO A 308 1.76 -0.52 10.34
N TRP A 309 0.86 -1.26 9.70
CA TRP A 309 -0.09 -2.11 10.41
C TRP A 309 0.52 -3.50 10.64
N LEU A 310 0.86 -3.81 11.89
CA LEU A 310 1.65 -4.99 12.25
C LEU A 310 0.81 -6.24 12.60
N ASP A 311 -0.49 -6.08 12.87
CA ASP A 311 -1.37 -7.21 13.27
C ASP A 311 -1.35 -8.38 12.28
N PRO A 312 -1.26 -8.17 10.95
CA PRO A 312 -1.17 -9.27 9.99
C PRO A 312 0.09 -10.11 10.10
N LEU A 313 1.16 -9.61 10.70
CA LEU A 313 2.46 -10.30 10.75
C LEU A 313 2.48 -11.31 11.90
N PRO A 314 3.24 -12.41 11.80
CA PRO A 314 3.50 -13.30 12.93
C PRO A 314 4.24 -12.60 14.08
N SER A 315 4.20 -13.17 15.28
CA SER A 315 4.94 -12.72 16.46
C SER A 315 5.64 -13.93 17.10
N PRO A 316 6.92 -13.83 17.51
CA PRO A 316 7.79 -12.65 17.44
C PRO A 316 8.21 -12.30 16.00
N GLY A 317 8.63 -11.06 15.78
CA GLY A 317 9.04 -10.56 14.45
C GLY A 317 7.99 -9.71 13.73
N PRO A 318 8.16 -9.46 12.41
CA PRO A 318 9.12 -10.12 11.53
C PRO A 318 10.56 -9.60 11.69
N PHE A 319 11.52 -10.50 11.56
CA PHE A 319 12.94 -10.18 11.55
C PHE A 319 13.54 -10.40 10.16
N PRO A 320 14.59 -9.66 9.80
CA PRO A 320 15.25 -9.85 8.52
C PRO A 320 15.81 -11.27 8.34
N VAL A 321 15.70 -11.84 7.13
CA VAL A 321 16.27 -13.15 6.81
C VAL A 321 17.80 -13.07 6.77
N ARG A 322 18.50 -13.66 7.74
CA ARG A 322 19.97 -13.74 7.69
C ARG A 322 20.38 -14.62 6.51
N HIS A 323 21.08 -14.03 5.54
CA HIS A 323 21.66 -14.80 4.45
C HIS A 323 23.02 -15.35 4.88
N ASP A 324 23.07 -16.63 5.26
CA ASP A 324 24.35 -17.33 5.41
C ASP A 324 24.90 -17.64 4.00
N ILE A 325 26.01 -16.99 3.65
CA ILE A 325 26.69 -17.04 2.34
C ILE A 325 27.13 -18.48 1.94
N LYS A 326 27.07 -19.46 2.85
CA LYS A 326 27.60 -20.81 2.62
C LYS A 326 26.75 -21.73 1.73
N THR A 327 25.58 -21.29 1.28
CA THR A 327 24.62 -22.19 0.59
C THR A 327 24.62 -22.02 -0.94
N GLU A 328 25.19 -20.94 -1.48
CA GLU A 328 25.20 -20.71 -2.94
C GLU A 328 26.36 -21.40 -3.67
N GLU A 329 27.49 -21.68 -3.02
CA GLU A 329 28.59 -22.45 -3.63
C GLU A 329 28.32 -23.95 -3.74
N ARG A 330 27.29 -24.47 -3.07
CA ARG A 330 26.94 -25.90 -3.11
C ARG A 330 25.84 -26.24 -4.13
N ALA A 331 25.16 -25.23 -4.67
CA ALA A 331 24.15 -25.39 -5.72
C ALA A 331 24.75 -25.26 -7.14
N SER A 332 26.02 -24.87 -7.26
CA SER A 332 26.76 -24.75 -8.54
C SER A 332 27.83 -25.83 -8.74
N SER A 333 27.97 -26.80 -7.82
CA SER A 333 29.02 -27.83 -7.88
C SER A 333 28.54 -29.25 -8.20
N GLU A 334 27.32 -29.44 -8.71
CA GLU A 334 26.85 -30.75 -9.22
C GLU A 334 26.46 -30.66 -10.69
N THR A 335 27.36 -30.19 -11.56
CA THR A 335 27.40 -30.63 -12.97
C THR A 335 28.79 -30.33 -13.57
N GLU A 336 29.76 -31.24 -13.38
CA GLU A 336 30.94 -31.30 -14.23
C GLU A 336 30.97 -32.64 -14.96
N VAL A 337 30.95 -32.58 -16.29
CA VAL A 337 31.74 -33.48 -17.14
C VAL A 337 32.45 -32.64 -18.22
N ALA A 338 33.75 -32.47 -17.98
CA ALA A 338 34.89 -32.37 -18.91
C ALA A 338 34.90 -31.30 -20.05
N SER A 339 35.87 -30.38 -19.99
CA SER A 339 37.13 -30.51 -20.75
C SER A 339 38.17 -29.45 -20.33
N GLU A 340 39.38 -29.90 -20.02
CA GLU A 340 40.57 -29.10 -19.69
C GLU A 340 41.21 -28.46 -20.94
N MET A 341 41.91 -27.33 -20.75
CA MET A 341 43.30 -27.08 -21.19
C MET A 341 43.76 -25.64 -20.83
N ASP A 342 44.78 -25.55 -19.95
CA ASP A 342 45.98 -24.66 -19.87
C ASP A 342 45.93 -23.17 -20.31
N ALA A 343 46.65 -22.19 -19.74
CA ALA A 343 47.72 -22.12 -18.73
C ALA A 343 47.97 -20.65 -18.29
N ALA A 344 48.42 -20.49 -17.03
CA ALA A 344 49.43 -19.55 -16.48
C ALA A 344 49.42 -18.01 -16.77
N LEU A 345 49.25 -17.18 -15.72
CA LEU A 345 50.31 -16.39 -15.03
C LEU A 345 49.72 -15.36 -14.00
N PRO A 346 50.52 -14.82 -13.04
CA PRO A 346 50.06 -14.40 -11.71
C PRO A 346 49.99 -12.87 -11.50
N GLY A 347 49.22 -12.49 -10.47
CA GLY A 347 49.46 -11.28 -9.68
C GLY A 347 48.75 -10.01 -10.15
N ASN A 348 47.72 -9.60 -9.41
CA ASN A 348 47.71 -8.27 -8.81
C ASN A 348 46.63 -8.15 -7.73
N ASP A 349 47.08 -7.72 -6.56
CA ASP A 349 46.28 -7.21 -5.47
C ASP A 349 45.27 -6.17 -5.96
N LEU A 350 43.99 -6.46 -5.80
CA LEU A 350 42.99 -5.51 -5.31
C LEU A 350 41.90 -6.33 -4.63
N ASN A 351 41.86 -6.24 -3.31
CA ASN A 351 40.80 -6.80 -2.48
C ASN A 351 39.67 -5.76 -2.40
N PRO A 352 38.58 -5.81 -3.19
CA PRO A 352 37.37 -5.14 -2.80
C PRO A 352 36.75 -6.01 -1.71
N LYS A 353 36.73 -5.49 -0.48
CA LYS A 353 35.90 -6.02 0.58
C LYS A 353 34.47 -6.20 0.06
N SER A 354 34.10 -7.42 -0.30
CA SER A 354 32.72 -7.86 -0.41
C SER A 354 32.21 -8.08 1.01
N GLU A 355 31.85 -6.98 1.69
CA GLU A 355 31.26 -7.05 3.03
C GLU A 355 29.86 -7.71 2.94
N GLY A 356 29.61 -8.67 3.84
CA GLY A 356 28.44 -9.56 3.83
C GLY A 356 27.10 -8.84 3.81
N GLY A 357 26.12 -9.47 3.14
CA GLY A 357 24.83 -8.88 2.77
C GLY A 357 24.10 -8.16 3.91
N SER A 358 24.30 -6.85 4.00
CA SER A 358 23.57 -5.98 4.92
C SER A 358 22.12 -5.83 4.47
N HIS A 359 21.17 -5.98 5.40
CA HIS A 359 19.78 -5.63 5.17
C HIS A 359 19.64 -4.14 4.76
N PRO A 360 18.65 -3.78 3.93
CA PRO A 360 18.48 -2.39 3.48
C PRO A 360 18.25 -1.47 4.67
N GLU A 361 18.72 -0.23 4.58
CA GLU A 361 18.45 0.79 5.59
C GLU A 361 16.94 1.06 5.68
N MET A 362 16.42 1.26 6.90
CA MET A 362 14.99 1.46 7.12
C MET A 362 14.70 2.81 7.79
N LEU A 363 13.84 3.59 7.15
CA LEU A 363 13.18 4.74 7.77
C LEU A 363 11.77 4.36 8.18
N VAL A 364 11.42 4.58 9.45
CA VAL A 364 10.05 4.41 9.95
C VAL A 364 9.49 5.76 10.36
N ILE A 365 8.37 6.14 9.73
CA ILE A 365 7.60 7.35 10.09
C ILE A 365 6.22 6.90 10.56
N ASN A 366 5.91 7.14 11.83
CA ASN A 366 4.69 6.73 12.52
C ASN A 366 3.78 7.94 12.76
N SER A 367 2.48 7.72 12.87
CA SER A 367 1.53 8.74 13.29
C SER A 367 1.51 8.92 14.81
N GLU A 368 1.04 10.08 15.28
CA GLU A 368 0.69 10.26 16.69
C GLU A 368 -0.34 9.22 17.13
N ALA A 369 -1.36 8.96 16.30
CA ALA A 369 -2.42 8.02 16.60
C ALA A 369 -1.90 6.59 16.85
N PHE A 370 -1.00 6.08 16.00
CA PHE A 370 -0.41 4.75 16.17
C PHE A 370 0.64 4.72 17.28
N THR A 371 1.36 5.83 17.50
CA THR A 371 2.31 5.94 18.63
C THR A 371 1.60 5.86 19.98
N LEU A 372 0.40 6.45 20.09
CA LEU A 372 -0.40 6.40 21.32
C LEU A 372 -1.08 5.04 21.56
N TRP A 373 -1.13 4.16 20.54
CA TRP A 373 -1.59 2.78 20.68
C TRP A 373 -0.48 1.91 21.29
N LYS A 374 -0.44 1.88 22.63
CA LYS A 374 0.65 1.28 23.42
C LYS A 374 1.11 -0.11 22.94
N ASP A 375 0.19 -1.06 22.76
CA ASP A 375 0.55 -2.44 22.41
C ASP A 375 1.15 -2.53 21.00
N HIS A 376 0.55 -1.80 20.05
CA HIS A 376 1.04 -1.75 18.67
C HIS A 376 2.40 -1.03 18.60
N TYR A 377 2.56 0.10 19.31
CA TYR A 377 3.82 0.82 19.35
C TYR A 377 4.94 0.02 20.02
N ALA A 378 4.63 -0.71 21.10
CA ALA A 378 5.58 -1.64 21.73
C ALA A 378 6.03 -2.72 20.74
N ARG A 379 5.08 -3.29 19.98
CA ARG A 379 5.37 -4.25 18.92
C ARG A 379 6.23 -3.65 17.81
N LEU A 380 5.95 -2.41 17.39
CA LEU A 380 6.77 -1.72 16.39
C LEU A 380 8.22 -1.55 16.90
N LYS A 381 8.41 -1.16 18.16
CA LYS A 381 9.75 -1.06 18.75
C LYS A 381 10.51 -2.38 18.74
N GLU A 382 9.84 -3.49 19.05
CA GLU A 382 10.43 -4.82 18.99
C GLU A 382 10.89 -5.17 17.57
N VAL A 383 10.02 -4.97 16.58
CA VAL A 383 10.34 -5.21 15.17
C VAL A 383 11.57 -4.38 14.79
N ILE A 384 11.52 -3.06 14.93
CA ILE A 384 12.62 -2.19 14.48
C ILE A 384 13.94 -2.46 15.24
N ALA A 385 13.87 -2.84 16.52
CA ALA A 385 15.06 -3.26 17.27
C ALA A 385 15.70 -4.52 16.68
N GLY A 386 14.91 -5.45 16.15
CA GLY A 386 15.41 -6.62 15.43
C GLY A 386 16.00 -6.32 14.05
N TRP A 387 15.51 -5.28 13.37
CA TRP A 387 16.05 -4.80 12.09
C TRP A 387 17.33 -3.98 12.24
N HIS A 388 17.41 -3.16 13.30
CA HIS A 388 18.56 -2.30 13.58
C HIS A 388 19.13 -2.57 14.98
N PRO A 389 19.80 -3.72 15.20
CA PRO A 389 20.32 -4.11 16.52
C PRO A 389 21.42 -3.16 17.04
N GLN A 390 22.05 -2.39 16.14
CA GLN A 390 23.08 -1.41 16.48
C GLN A 390 22.52 -0.03 16.84
N GLY A 391 21.21 0.19 16.67
CA GLY A 391 20.54 1.46 16.95
C GLY A 391 19.62 1.86 15.80
N GLY A 392 18.33 1.57 15.93
CA GLY A 392 17.27 2.09 15.06
C GLY A 392 16.59 3.30 15.65
N ARG A 393 15.77 3.99 14.84
CA ARG A 393 14.89 5.05 15.34
C ARG A 393 13.52 4.98 14.69
N ILE A 394 12.51 5.38 15.47
CA ILE A 394 11.16 5.62 14.96
C ILE A 394 10.92 7.11 15.01
N MET A 395 10.48 7.68 13.89
CA MET A 395 10.02 9.07 13.84
C MET A 395 8.52 9.12 14.03
N THR A 396 8.03 9.93 14.95
CA THR A 396 6.60 10.19 15.11
C THR A 396 6.30 11.63 14.73
N ILE A 397 5.28 11.84 13.89
CA ILE A 397 4.82 13.18 13.52
C ILE A 397 3.69 13.61 14.44
N VAL A 398 3.92 14.66 15.22
CA VAL A 398 2.93 15.20 16.17
C VAL A 398 1.70 15.72 15.43
N GLY A 399 0.51 15.44 15.98
CA GLY A 399 -0.77 15.84 15.42
C GLY A 399 -1.20 15.08 14.16
N SER A 400 -0.45 14.06 13.73
CA SER A 400 -0.82 13.26 12.55
C SER A 400 -1.72 12.07 12.90
N ASP A 401 -2.59 11.73 11.95
CA ASP A 401 -3.49 10.58 12.00
C ASP A 401 -3.00 9.51 11.02
N HIS A 402 -3.57 8.30 11.07
CA HIS A 402 -3.19 7.21 10.16
C HIS A 402 -3.35 7.59 8.67
N ILE A 403 -4.36 8.40 8.35
CA ILE A 403 -4.63 8.87 7.00
C ILE A 403 -3.67 9.98 6.53
N SER A 404 -2.85 10.57 7.41
CA SER A 404 -1.92 11.67 7.09
C SER A 404 -0.89 11.31 6.01
N PHE A 405 -0.65 10.03 5.77
CA PHE A 405 0.28 9.52 4.76
C PHE A 405 -0.35 9.32 3.37
N SER A 406 -1.61 9.69 3.20
CA SER A 406 -2.39 9.53 1.96
C SER A 406 -2.90 10.88 1.43
N ASP A 407 -3.55 10.87 0.27
CA ASP A 407 -4.12 12.08 -0.32
C ASP A 407 -5.40 12.56 0.41
N PHE A 408 -6.04 11.70 1.21
CA PHE A 408 -7.36 11.98 1.78
C PHE A 408 -7.42 13.27 2.65
N PRO A 409 -6.44 13.55 3.53
CA PRO A 409 -6.44 14.79 4.31
C PRO A 409 -6.19 16.04 3.48
N VAL A 410 -5.55 15.88 2.31
CA VAL A 410 -5.24 17.00 1.42
C VAL A 410 -6.30 17.25 0.35
N LEU A 411 -7.38 16.46 0.35
CA LEU A 411 -8.54 16.70 -0.50
C LEU A 411 -9.08 18.11 -0.26
N PRO A 412 -9.36 18.88 -1.33
CA PRO A 412 -9.90 20.23 -1.25
C PRO A 412 -11.35 20.24 -0.76
N THR A 413 -11.55 19.97 0.53
CA THR A 413 -12.86 19.97 1.21
C THR A 413 -12.99 21.23 2.05
N PHE A 414 -14.23 21.69 2.31
CA PHE A 414 -14.50 22.82 3.21
C PHE A 414 -14.03 22.57 4.66
N PHE A 415 -13.75 21.32 5.03
CA PHE A 415 -13.34 20.89 6.38
C PHE A 415 -11.89 20.40 6.44
N GLN A 416 -11.07 20.73 5.43
CA GLN A 416 -9.66 20.40 5.42
C GLN A 416 -8.97 21.02 6.65
N LYS A 417 -8.34 20.17 7.49
CA LYS A 417 -7.54 20.65 8.62
C LYS A 417 -6.38 21.49 8.07
N SER A 418 -6.14 22.67 8.63
CA SER A 418 -5.01 23.54 8.25
C SER A 418 -3.65 22.85 8.37
N THR A 419 -3.55 21.85 9.25
CA THR A 419 -2.33 21.07 9.51
C THR A 419 -2.08 19.95 8.51
N ALA A 420 -3.04 19.61 7.63
CA ALA A 420 -2.93 18.47 6.73
C ALA A 420 -1.77 18.62 5.71
N ARG A 421 -1.64 19.80 5.09
CA ARG A 421 -0.57 20.06 4.12
C ARG A 421 0.81 20.13 4.78
N PRO A 422 1.02 20.90 5.87
CA PRO A 422 2.31 20.90 6.57
C PRO A 422 2.79 19.49 6.98
N ILE A 423 1.90 18.66 7.52
CA ILE A 423 2.24 17.28 7.90
C ILE A 423 2.66 16.45 6.68
N ALA A 424 1.90 16.54 5.58
CA ALA A 424 2.25 15.83 4.34
C ALA A 424 3.60 16.30 3.76
N GLU A 425 3.89 17.60 3.82
CA GLU A 425 5.16 18.18 3.39
C GLU A 425 6.34 17.66 4.23
N ILE A 426 6.19 17.57 5.56
CA ILE A 426 7.21 17.01 6.45
C ILE A 426 7.46 15.54 6.14
N ILE A 427 6.41 14.72 5.98
CA ILE A 427 6.53 13.30 5.61
C ILE A 427 7.31 13.15 4.30
N ASN A 428 7.00 13.98 3.30
CA ASN A 428 7.70 14.00 2.01
C ASN A 428 9.16 14.44 2.14
N LYS A 429 9.45 15.48 2.95
CA LYS A 429 10.80 16.00 3.17
C LYS A 429 11.68 14.96 3.86
N LEU A 430 11.19 14.29 4.89
CA LEU A 430 11.89 13.21 5.58
C LEU A 430 12.15 12.01 4.63
N SER A 431 11.12 11.60 3.89
CA SER A 431 11.24 10.48 2.94
C SER A 431 12.23 10.77 1.81
N SER A 432 12.15 11.96 1.21
CA SER A 432 13.03 12.34 0.11
C SER A 432 14.48 12.52 0.56
N SER A 433 14.70 13.13 1.73
CA SER A 433 16.05 13.34 2.30
C SER A 433 16.70 12.04 2.75
N PHE A 434 15.93 11.08 3.26
CA PHE A 434 16.41 9.73 3.54
C PHE A 434 16.94 9.03 2.28
N LEU A 435 16.17 9.08 1.18
CA LEU A 435 16.60 8.49 -0.08
C LEU A 435 17.90 9.11 -0.62
N THR A 436 18.17 10.38 -0.30
CA THR A 436 19.39 11.11 -0.73
C THR A 436 20.50 11.18 0.32
N ASN A 437 20.43 10.41 1.42
CA ASN A 437 21.41 10.43 2.53
C ASN A 437 21.57 11.79 3.23
N ARG A 438 20.52 12.63 3.21
CA ARG A 438 20.49 13.96 3.84
C ARG A 438 19.49 14.08 4.98
N LEU A 439 19.14 12.94 5.59
CA LEU A 439 18.12 12.89 6.63
C LEU A 439 18.55 13.65 7.89
N GLU A 440 19.79 13.49 8.35
CA GLU A 440 20.29 14.22 9.52
C GLU A 440 20.37 15.73 9.26
N GLU A 441 20.86 16.14 8.09
CA GLU A 441 20.84 17.54 7.64
C GLU A 441 19.41 18.09 7.69
N THR A 442 18.46 17.34 7.16
CA THR A 442 17.04 17.74 7.15
C THR A 442 16.46 17.84 8.56
N LEU A 443 16.74 16.87 9.44
CA LEU A 443 16.26 16.87 10.83
C LEU A 443 16.79 18.06 11.61
N SER A 444 18.03 18.49 11.38
CA SER A 444 18.60 19.67 12.04
C SER A 444 17.84 20.97 11.74
N THR A 445 17.08 21.00 10.64
CA THR A 445 16.29 22.17 10.21
C THR A 445 14.82 22.10 10.62
N LEU A 446 14.35 20.94 11.08
CA LEU A 446 12.93 20.71 11.39
C LEU A 446 12.68 20.83 12.89
N PRO A 447 11.51 21.34 13.31
CA PRO A 447 11.16 21.39 14.72
C PRO A 447 11.07 19.97 15.29
N THR A 448 11.77 19.74 16.39
CA THR A 448 11.76 18.47 17.13
C THR A 448 11.21 18.68 18.54
N THR A 449 10.60 17.64 19.10
CA THR A 449 10.07 17.65 20.47
C THR A 449 10.29 16.30 21.15
N ASN A 450 10.21 16.28 22.47
CA ASN A 450 10.28 15.06 23.26
C ASN A 450 8.94 14.32 23.29
N MET A 451 8.98 13.02 23.58
CA MET A 451 7.78 12.20 23.66
C MET A 451 7.05 12.35 25.00
N ASP A 452 6.34 13.46 25.16
CA ASP A 452 5.53 13.72 26.35
C ASP A 452 4.05 13.54 26.03
N VAL A 453 3.40 12.61 26.74
CA VAL A 453 1.97 12.34 26.52
C VAL A 453 1.11 13.20 27.44
N ILE A 454 0.36 14.12 26.85
CA ILE A 454 -0.57 15.00 27.56
C ILE A 454 -2.00 14.46 27.50
N THR A 455 -2.75 14.66 28.58
CA THR A 455 -4.17 14.33 28.63
C THR A 455 -4.99 15.57 28.22
N VAL A 456 -5.81 15.43 27.19
CA VAL A 456 -6.57 16.53 26.59
C VAL A 456 -8.07 16.34 26.85
N GLY A 457 -8.62 17.12 27.78
CA GLY A 457 -10.06 17.22 28.03
C GLY A 457 -10.57 16.45 29.25
N LYS A 458 -11.64 16.97 29.87
CA LYS A 458 -12.29 16.40 31.08
C LYS A 458 -13.18 15.19 30.79
N LYS A 459 -13.68 15.05 29.55
CA LYS A 459 -14.55 13.93 29.16
C LYS A 459 -13.70 12.73 28.73
N LYS A 460 -13.92 11.61 29.42
CA LYS A 460 -13.49 10.28 28.98
C LYS A 460 -13.97 10.05 27.54
N ASP A 461 -13.18 9.37 26.74
CA ASP A 461 -13.62 8.85 25.45
C ASP A 461 -14.80 7.87 25.66
N LYS A 462 -15.41 7.41 24.56
CA LYS A 462 -16.55 6.47 24.61
C LYS A 462 -16.23 5.10 25.27
N TYR A 463 -14.98 4.89 25.69
CA TYR A 463 -14.49 3.69 26.35
C TYR A 463 -13.95 3.96 27.77
N GLY A 464 -14.17 5.16 28.31
CA GLY A 464 -13.80 5.51 29.68
C GLY A 464 -12.36 6.01 29.87
N SER A 465 -11.57 6.17 28.79
CA SER A 465 -10.17 6.60 28.85
C SER A 465 -10.02 8.09 28.55
N PRO A 466 -9.13 8.83 29.23
CA PRO A 466 -8.84 10.22 28.88
C PRO A 466 -8.33 10.31 27.44
N LYS A 467 -8.77 11.31 26.66
CA LYS A 467 -8.15 11.57 25.36
C LYS A 467 -6.70 11.99 25.58
N ARG A 468 -5.78 11.36 24.84
CA ARG A 468 -4.34 11.62 24.93
C ARG A 468 -3.85 12.25 23.63
N LYS A 469 -2.83 13.09 23.72
CA LYS A 469 -2.07 13.64 22.60
C LYS A 469 -0.59 13.70 22.94
N LEU A 470 0.27 13.86 21.95
CA LEU A 470 1.67 14.18 22.18
C LEU A 470 1.83 15.70 22.35
N ALA A 471 2.73 16.11 23.25
CA ALA A 471 3.09 17.51 23.40
C ALA A 471 3.88 17.99 22.18
N GLY A 472 3.64 19.23 21.77
CA GLY A 472 4.25 19.85 20.59
C GLY A 472 3.22 20.43 19.63
N ASN A 473 3.71 21.10 18.59
CA ASN A 473 2.90 21.63 17.51
C ASN A 473 2.66 20.55 16.44
N PRO A 474 1.51 20.57 15.73
CA PRO A 474 1.28 19.67 14.61
C PRO A 474 2.39 19.80 13.55
N GLY A 475 3.05 18.68 13.26
CA GLY A 475 4.22 18.63 12.38
C GLY A 475 5.58 18.55 13.10
N ASP A 476 5.64 18.81 14.41
CA ASP A 476 6.86 18.58 15.17
C ASP A 476 7.25 17.09 15.12
N ILE A 477 8.55 16.82 15.11
CA ILE A 477 9.09 15.47 14.97
C ILE A 477 9.60 14.96 16.31
N ILE A 478 9.12 13.80 16.71
CA ILE A 478 9.70 13.05 17.82
C ILE A 478 10.61 11.97 17.23
N THR A 479 11.87 11.97 17.63
CA THR A 479 12.84 10.93 17.29
C THR A 479 13.09 10.06 18.53
N GLU A 480 12.50 8.87 18.59
CA GLU A 480 12.81 7.93 19.68
C GLU A 480 13.96 7.00 19.24
N PRO A 481 15.17 7.14 19.79
CA PRO A 481 16.22 6.16 19.58
C PRO A 481 15.86 4.85 20.29
N LEU A 482 16.04 3.72 19.62
CA LEU A 482 15.86 2.41 20.24
C LEU A 482 17.13 2.10 21.05
N CYS A 483 17.05 2.30 22.36
CA CYS A 483 18.17 2.11 23.28
C CYS A 483 18.69 0.65 23.24
N ARG A 484 20.02 0.47 23.24
CA ARG A 484 20.68 -0.85 23.44
C ARG A 484 20.28 -1.39 24.82
N ARG A 485 19.32 -2.30 24.90
CA ARG A 485 19.13 -3.09 26.14
C ARG A 485 20.20 -4.18 26.19
N ARG A 486 21.24 -3.97 27.00
CA ARG A 486 22.13 -5.04 27.48
C ARG A 486 21.27 -6.12 28.15
N GLY A 487 21.20 -7.31 27.55
CA GLY A 487 21.14 -8.57 28.28
C GLY A 487 19.84 -9.01 28.97
N ARG A 488 18.64 -8.57 28.56
CA ARG A 488 17.39 -9.27 28.95
C ARG A 488 16.42 -9.33 27.79
N ILE A 489 16.23 -10.54 27.26
CA ILE A 489 15.04 -10.89 26.50
C ILE A 489 13.87 -10.66 27.47
N PHE A 490 13.04 -9.66 27.20
CA PHE A 490 11.75 -9.59 27.87
C PHE A 490 10.94 -10.76 27.32
N HIS A 491 10.89 -11.87 28.05
CA HIS A 491 9.69 -12.67 28.00
C HIS A 491 8.56 -11.73 28.46
N ALA A 492 7.71 -11.32 27.51
CA ALA A 492 6.40 -10.84 27.88
C ALA A 492 5.83 -11.87 28.88
N PRO A 493 5.25 -11.43 30.01
CA PRO A 493 4.63 -12.38 30.92
C PRO A 493 3.64 -13.20 30.08
N GLN A 494 3.76 -14.53 30.15
CA GLN A 494 2.71 -15.45 29.70
C GLN A 494 1.47 -15.21 30.56
N SER A 495 0.83 -14.05 30.42
CA SER A 495 -0.52 -13.84 30.89
C SER A 495 -1.39 -14.62 29.92
N VAL A 496 -1.73 -15.84 30.35
CA VAL A 496 -2.83 -16.71 29.90
C VAL A 496 -3.52 -16.13 28.67
N MET A 497 -3.11 -16.64 27.50
CA MET A 497 -3.76 -16.37 26.23
C MET A 497 -5.18 -16.96 26.31
N MET A 498 -6.12 -16.21 26.91
CA MET A 498 -7.54 -16.49 26.76
C MET A 498 -7.81 -16.34 25.27
N ILE A 499 -8.00 -17.48 24.62
CA ILE A 499 -8.63 -17.60 23.31
C ILE A 499 -10.06 -17.07 23.49
N HIS A 500 -10.21 -15.75 23.46
CA HIS A 500 -11.46 -15.19 23.03
C HIS A 500 -11.52 -15.47 21.53
N ILE A 501 -12.39 -16.41 21.15
CA ILE A 501 -12.94 -16.49 19.81
C ILE A 501 -13.70 -15.17 19.61
N ILE A 502 -12.97 -14.12 19.22
CA ILE A 502 -13.54 -12.80 18.99
C ILE A 502 -14.29 -12.92 17.67
N HIS A 503 -15.62 -12.90 17.74
CA HIS A 503 -16.47 -12.62 16.58
C HIS A 503 -16.03 -11.30 15.94
N PHE A 504 -15.23 -11.43 14.89
CA PHE A 504 -14.72 -10.38 14.02
C PHE A 504 -15.85 -9.93 13.08
N ASP A 505 -16.50 -8.81 13.39
CA ASP A 505 -17.28 -8.11 12.35
C ASP A 505 -17.52 -6.62 12.66
N LYS A 506 -17.67 -6.22 13.92
CA LYS A 506 -18.07 -4.82 14.24
C LYS A 506 -17.10 -4.01 15.09
N LYS A 507 -16.28 -4.62 15.95
CA LYS A 507 -15.51 -3.87 16.96
C LYS A 507 -14.22 -3.24 16.42
N TYR A 508 -13.54 -3.90 15.47
CA TYR A 508 -12.25 -3.45 14.93
C TYR A 508 -12.38 -2.64 13.64
N VAL A 509 -13.32 -2.97 12.75
CA VAL A 509 -13.75 -2.05 11.68
C VAL A 509 -14.17 -0.72 12.29
N HIS A 510 -14.80 -0.71 13.47
CA HIS A 510 -15.15 0.52 14.18
C HIS A 510 -14.02 1.15 15.01
N LYS A 511 -12.85 0.51 15.17
CA LYS A 511 -11.60 1.16 15.63
C LYS A 511 -10.83 1.71 14.44
N PHE A 512 -10.61 0.92 13.40
CA PHE A 512 -9.96 1.30 12.14
C PHE A 512 -10.71 2.41 11.40
N ILE A 513 -12.03 2.31 11.18
CA ILE A 513 -12.89 3.41 10.66
C ILE A 513 -12.87 4.60 11.61
N LYS A 514 -12.74 4.43 12.92
CA LYS A 514 -12.70 5.55 13.88
C LYS A 514 -11.34 6.29 13.89
N TYR A 515 -10.26 5.63 13.46
CA TYR A 515 -8.95 6.25 13.20
C TYR A 515 -8.77 6.73 11.75
N VAL A 516 -9.61 6.25 10.82
CA VAL A 516 -9.63 6.62 9.38
C VAL A 516 -10.77 7.59 9.02
N SER A 517 -11.71 7.87 9.94
CA SER A 517 -12.88 8.71 9.67
C SER A 517 -12.51 10.19 9.48
N ILE A 518 -12.49 10.59 8.21
CA ILE A 518 -12.85 11.94 7.77
C ILE A 518 -14.38 11.98 7.64
N ALA A 519 -15.05 12.57 8.64
CA ALA A 519 -16.31 13.31 8.48
C ALA A 519 -16.63 14.08 9.78
N PRO A 520 -17.08 15.34 9.72
CA PRO A 520 -17.52 16.09 10.89
C PRO A 520 -18.80 15.47 11.47
N SER A 521 -18.99 15.62 12.77
CA SER A 521 -20.28 15.43 13.43
C SER A 521 -21.35 16.30 12.77
N PHE A 522 -22.25 15.72 11.99
CA PHE A 522 -23.57 16.30 11.79
C PHE A 522 -24.40 16.00 13.04
N SER A 523 -24.40 16.93 13.97
CA SER A 523 -25.43 17.01 15.01
C SER A 523 -26.47 18.05 14.57
N SER A 524 -27.73 17.62 14.65
CA SER A 524 -28.94 18.45 14.74
C SER A 524 -29.59 18.90 13.43
N VAL A 525 -30.37 18.01 12.81
CA VAL A 525 -31.68 18.39 12.28
C VAL A 525 -32.71 17.52 12.99
N CYS A 526 -33.45 18.13 13.90
CA CYS A 526 -34.65 17.55 14.49
C CYS A 526 -35.66 17.28 13.36
N LEU A 527 -36.05 16.02 13.17
CA LEU A 527 -37.37 15.71 12.66
C LEU A 527 -38.17 15.13 13.82
N VAL A 528 -39.07 15.97 14.32
CA VAL A 528 -40.16 15.59 15.21
C VAL A 528 -41.03 14.62 14.41
N ALA A 529 -41.11 13.37 14.86
CA ALA A 529 -42.20 12.48 14.51
C ALA A 529 -42.80 11.99 15.84
N ASP A 530 -44.03 12.42 16.03
CA ASP A 530 -44.81 12.37 17.24
C ASP A 530 -45.31 10.94 17.53
N SER A 531 -45.39 10.66 18.84
CA SER A 531 -46.26 9.71 19.54
C SER A 531 -46.54 8.28 19.00
N SER A 532 -45.99 7.31 19.75
CA SER A 532 -46.55 5.97 20.06
C SER A 532 -47.93 6.07 20.77
N PRO A 533 -48.63 4.99 21.23
CA PRO A 533 -48.26 3.57 21.41
C PRO A 533 -49.39 2.61 20.94
N ALA A 534 -49.46 1.29 21.13
CA ALA A 534 -48.91 0.33 22.09
C ALA A 534 -49.08 -1.08 21.51
N PHE A 535 -48.26 -2.06 21.90
CA PHE A 535 -48.71 -3.45 21.97
C PHE A 535 -48.06 -4.15 23.17
N GLU A 536 -48.91 -4.57 24.10
CA GLU A 536 -48.63 -5.24 25.35
C GLU A 536 -48.87 -6.75 25.19
N PHE A 537 -48.11 -7.57 25.93
CA PHE A 537 -48.11 -9.03 25.87
C PHE A 537 -49.14 -9.65 26.83
N LYS A 538 -49.96 -10.60 26.36
CA LYS A 538 -50.72 -11.68 27.08
C LYS A 538 -51.51 -12.42 25.98
N GLY A 539 -51.71 -13.73 25.89
CA GLY A 539 -51.52 -14.89 26.75
C GLY A 539 -52.62 -15.91 26.36
N ARG A 540 -52.24 -17.19 26.19
CA ARG A 540 -53.09 -18.42 26.17
C ARG A 540 -54.04 -18.74 24.99
N SER A 541 -53.77 -19.94 24.45
CA SER A 541 -54.68 -21.11 24.37
C SER A 541 -55.66 -21.26 23.20
N SER A 542 -55.44 -22.38 22.49
CA SER A 542 -56.39 -23.41 22.04
C SER A 542 -56.84 -23.47 20.57
N THR A 543 -56.88 -24.74 20.12
CA THR A 543 -57.60 -25.36 19.00
C THR A 543 -57.09 -25.18 17.55
N MET A 544 -56.41 -26.23 17.07
CA MET A 544 -56.60 -26.86 15.74
C MET A 544 -58.09 -27.26 15.52
N PRO A 545 -58.60 -27.62 14.31
CA PRO A 545 -57.88 -28.32 13.22
C PRO A 545 -58.29 -28.01 11.75
N LEU A 546 -57.54 -28.66 10.83
CA LEU A 546 -57.94 -29.23 9.51
C LEU A 546 -58.69 -28.34 8.49
N PHE A 547 -58.13 -28.15 7.29
CA PHE A 547 -58.39 -29.05 6.14
C PHE A 547 -57.53 -28.68 4.91
N ASP A 548 -57.34 -29.73 4.15
CA ASP A 548 -56.53 -29.97 2.96
C ASP A 548 -57.15 -29.36 1.67
N ILE A 549 -56.42 -29.52 0.56
CA ILE A 549 -56.87 -29.59 -0.85
C ILE A 549 -56.22 -28.57 -1.81
N THR A 550 -55.26 -29.12 -2.52
CA THR A 550 -54.80 -28.90 -3.91
C THR A 550 -55.86 -28.47 -4.93
N ALA A 551 -55.48 -27.62 -5.89
CA ALA A 551 -55.37 -27.97 -7.33
C ALA A 551 -55.66 -26.80 -8.30
N SER A 552 -54.69 -26.59 -9.18
CA SER A 552 -54.82 -26.48 -10.65
C SER A 552 -55.61 -25.35 -11.33
N ARG A 553 -54.83 -24.65 -12.18
CA ARG A 553 -54.97 -24.51 -13.66
C ARG A 553 -55.60 -23.24 -14.26
N MET A 554 -54.99 -22.94 -15.43
CA MET A 554 -55.42 -22.13 -16.58
C MET A 554 -55.24 -20.60 -16.44
N ILE A 555 -54.24 -19.99 -17.10
CA ILE A 555 -54.16 -19.70 -18.54
C ILE A 555 -55.44 -19.04 -19.06
N ALA A 556 -55.39 -17.72 -19.20
CA ALA A 556 -56.12 -17.01 -20.23
C ALA A 556 -55.32 -15.76 -20.67
N THR A 557 -55.23 -15.68 -21.98
CA THR A 557 -54.47 -14.83 -22.88
C THR A 557 -55.15 -13.47 -23.11
N LEU A 558 -54.37 -12.52 -23.64
CA LEU A 558 -54.79 -11.34 -24.46
C LEU A 558 -55.51 -10.22 -23.67
N SER A 559 -55.31 -8.93 -23.88
CA SER A 559 -54.72 -8.14 -24.97
C SER A 559 -54.59 -6.68 -24.49
N LYS A 560 -53.53 -5.98 -24.92
CA LYS A 560 -53.47 -4.50 -25.03
C LYS A 560 -54.63 -3.97 -25.91
N PRO A 561 -55.07 -2.70 -25.87
CA PRO A 561 -54.26 -1.46 -25.83
C PRO A 561 -54.73 -0.46 -24.74
N SER A 562 -54.01 0.61 -24.37
CA SER A 562 -53.30 1.65 -25.13
C SER A 562 -52.31 2.36 -24.22
#